data_AF-R7N7X7-F1
#
_entry.id   AF-R7N7X7-F1
#
_cell.length_a   1.000
_cell.length_b   1.000
_cell.length_c   1.000
_cell.angle_alpha   90.00
_cell.angle_beta   90.00
_cell.angle_gamma   90.00
#
_symmetry.space_group_name_H-M   'P 1'
#
loop_
_entity.id
_entity.type
_entity.pdbx_description
1 polymer ?
#
loop_
_entity_poly.entity_id
_entity_poly.type
_entity_poly.pdbx_seq_one_letter_code
_entity_poly.pdbx_strand_id
1 'polypeptide(L)'
;MDSRVLQTQKWLNDTYGNVANFPKVDEDGITGNSTFHALIYALQIEIGVENPDGIFGKDTLRKCPTLRAGLLPSSEVPRNIIYILQGSLWCKGISPGGFTGVFGPLTANAISEFQTAAGITADKVVYPYVLQGIMNTDSYSFQSTEDIYDTYRNATALDTSTKLTLEDAIAIKQKNYTDVGRYLTNASSNGLDKALSLDEMEILIAVGLNVFPIFQTIGNKVSYFTAQQGLADGLAAKEAAQKFGFPPSATIYFCVDYDVLMADIEGNILPWVCRKSWDLIIPLPDILLPKTCLIVFVLTNTPRQRLLVDLLPHMIMVPRYLPANSAISLKWLKYIMEMVRHINLN
;
A
#
# COMPACT_ATOMS: atom_id res chain seq x y z
N MET A 1 -15.66 -5.06 6.08
CA MET A 1 -15.80 -4.57 7.47
C MET A 1 -15.00 -5.46 8.38
N ASP A 2 -14.10 -4.88 9.15
CA ASP A 2 -13.29 -5.57 10.14
C ASP A 2 -13.82 -5.28 11.56
N SER A 3 -14.09 -6.34 12.33
CA SER A 3 -14.69 -6.21 13.66
C SER A 3 -13.73 -5.62 14.71
N ARG A 4 -12.41 -5.74 14.51
CA ARG A 4 -11.39 -5.17 15.40
C ARG A 4 -11.10 -3.71 15.08
N VAL A 5 -11.16 -3.35 13.80
CA VAL A 5 -11.17 -1.94 13.40
C VAL A 5 -12.41 -1.24 13.96
N LEU A 6 -13.59 -1.86 13.83
CA LEU A 6 -14.83 -1.32 14.41
C LEU A 6 -14.72 -1.14 15.94
N GLN A 7 -14.15 -2.13 16.62
CA GLN A 7 -13.89 -2.04 18.07
C GLN A 7 -12.95 -0.87 18.41
N THR A 8 -11.93 -0.63 17.59
CA THR A 8 -10.98 0.47 17.77
C THR A 8 -11.65 1.82 17.57
N GLN A 9 -12.45 1.98 16.52
CA GLN A 9 -13.18 3.22 16.21
C GLN A 9 -14.15 3.59 17.34
N LYS A 10 -14.92 2.61 17.83
CA LYS A 10 -15.80 2.77 19.00
C LYS A 10 -15.04 3.22 20.23
N TRP A 11 -13.95 2.53 20.54
CA TRP A 11 -13.12 2.87 21.69
C TRP A 11 -12.54 4.30 21.61
N LEU A 12 -12.14 4.77 20.43
CA LEU A 12 -11.68 6.15 20.24
C LEU A 12 -12.79 7.16 20.55
N ASN A 13 -13.98 6.96 20.00
CA ASN A 13 -15.13 7.84 20.26
C ASN A 13 -15.53 7.82 21.74
N ASP A 14 -15.59 6.64 22.37
CA ASP A 14 -15.96 6.50 23.78
C ASP A 14 -14.92 7.13 24.72
N THR A 15 -13.63 6.98 24.41
CA THR A 15 -12.54 7.40 25.30
C THR A 15 -12.19 8.88 25.12
N TYR A 16 -12.18 9.36 23.88
CA TYR A 16 -11.70 10.72 23.56
C TYR A 16 -12.75 11.61 22.90
N GLY A 17 -13.94 11.11 22.55
CA GLY A 17 -14.94 11.89 21.81
C GLY A 17 -15.48 13.13 22.54
N ASN A 18 -15.28 13.22 23.86
CA ASN A 18 -15.58 14.40 24.66
C ASN A 18 -14.40 15.39 24.80
N VAL A 19 -13.22 15.03 24.32
CA VAL A 19 -12.05 15.92 24.31
C VAL A 19 -12.26 16.98 23.22
N ALA A 20 -12.05 18.24 23.58
CA ALA A 20 -12.19 19.35 22.64
C ALA A 20 -11.33 19.13 21.38
N ASN A 21 -11.95 19.34 20.22
CA ASN A 21 -11.35 19.19 18.89
C ASN A 21 -10.88 17.76 18.53
N PHE A 22 -11.20 16.74 19.33
CA PHE A 22 -10.93 15.36 18.93
C PHE A 22 -11.72 15.02 17.65
N PRO A 23 -11.08 14.47 16.60
CA PRO A 23 -11.75 14.15 15.36
C PRO A 23 -12.77 13.02 15.56
N LYS A 24 -14.00 13.23 15.12
CA LYS A 24 -15.03 12.19 15.13
C LYS A 24 -14.63 11.06 14.18
N VAL A 25 -14.76 9.82 14.64
CA VAL A 25 -14.47 8.62 13.83
C VAL A 25 -15.77 7.93 13.45
N ASP A 26 -15.93 7.58 12.18
CA ASP A 26 -17.04 6.73 11.75
C ASP A 26 -16.81 5.29 12.22
N GLU A 27 -17.84 4.67 12.78
CA GLU A 27 -17.79 3.31 13.33
C GLU A 27 -18.25 2.28 12.31
N ASP A 28 -17.53 2.19 11.19
CA ASP A 28 -17.89 1.38 10.03
C ASP A 28 -17.01 0.12 9.87
N GLY A 29 -15.99 -0.05 10.73
CA GLY A 29 -15.00 -1.11 10.64
C GLY A 29 -14.14 -1.04 9.39
N ILE A 30 -13.98 0.14 8.80
CA ILE A 30 -13.13 0.40 7.63
C ILE A 30 -11.95 1.28 8.09
N THR A 31 -10.73 0.76 7.94
CA THR A 31 -9.51 1.52 8.24
C THR A 31 -9.27 2.58 7.16
N GLY A 32 -8.62 3.69 7.53
CA GLY A 32 -8.30 4.77 6.61
C GLY A 32 -7.63 5.96 7.30
N ASN A 33 -7.40 7.02 6.53
CA ASN A 33 -6.72 8.23 7.03
C ASN A 33 -7.45 8.87 8.22
N SER A 34 -8.79 8.83 8.26
CA SER A 34 -9.59 9.34 9.38
C SER A 34 -9.35 8.56 10.68
N THR A 35 -9.33 7.23 10.62
CA THR A 35 -9.07 6.38 11.79
C THR A 35 -7.64 6.54 12.29
N PHE A 36 -6.64 6.59 11.39
CA PHE A 36 -5.26 6.84 11.80
C PHE A 36 -5.05 8.25 12.35
N HIS A 37 -5.68 9.28 11.77
CA HIS A 37 -5.64 10.64 12.28
C HIS A 37 -6.15 10.71 13.73
N ALA A 38 -7.27 10.05 14.03
CA ALA A 38 -7.80 9.96 15.39
C ALA A 38 -6.91 9.14 16.35
N LEU A 39 -6.32 8.03 15.88
CA LEU A 39 -5.36 7.24 16.66
C LEU A 39 -4.11 8.07 17.03
N ILE A 40 -3.59 8.86 16.09
CA ILE A 40 -2.45 9.75 16.32
C ILE A 40 -2.83 10.88 17.28
N TYR A 41 -4.02 11.46 17.12
CA TYR A 41 -4.53 12.49 18.02
C TYR A 41 -4.65 11.95 19.45
N ALA A 42 -5.19 10.74 19.61
CA ALA A 42 -5.27 10.04 20.90
C ALA A 42 -3.87 9.80 21.49
N LEU A 43 -2.90 9.34 20.69
CA LEU A 43 -1.50 9.19 21.13
C LEU A 43 -0.92 10.51 21.64
N GLN A 44 -1.12 11.59 20.90
CA GLN A 44 -0.63 12.92 21.25
C GLN A 44 -1.18 13.41 22.60
N ILE A 45 -2.46 13.13 22.89
CA ILE A 45 -3.06 13.38 24.21
C ILE A 45 -2.33 12.56 25.29
N GLU A 46 -2.20 11.24 25.08
CA GLU A 46 -1.61 10.31 26.05
C GLU A 46 -0.13 10.61 26.37
N ILE A 47 0.62 11.15 25.41
CA ILE A 47 2.05 11.51 25.59
C ILE A 47 2.25 13.01 25.92
N GLY A 48 1.16 13.78 26.10
CA GLY A 48 1.22 15.18 26.50
C GLY A 48 1.77 16.14 25.45
N VAL A 49 1.41 15.97 24.18
CA VAL A 49 1.61 17.00 23.14
C VAL A 49 0.63 18.16 23.41
N GLU A 50 1.13 19.40 23.41
CA GLU A 50 0.35 20.58 23.83
C GLU A 50 -0.78 20.92 22.86
N ASN A 51 -0.53 20.79 21.56
CA ASN A 51 -1.50 21.03 20.50
C ASN A 51 -1.60 19.77 19.62
N PRO A 52 -2.40 18.76 20.04
CA PRO A 52 -2.65 17.60 19.21
C PRO A 52 -3.29 18.00 17.88
N ASP A 53 -2.79 17.41 16.79
CA ASP A 53 -3.20 17.72 15.41
C ASP A 53 -3.45 16.46 14.59
N GLY A 54 -3.31 15.27 15.17
CA GLY A 54 -3.48 13.99 14.49
C GLY A 54 -2.42 13.70 13.42
N ILE A 55 -1.27 14.37 13.48
CA ILE A 55 -0.12 14.17 12.59
C ILE A 55 1.07 13.64 13.38
N PHE A 56 1.65 12.51 12.95
CA PHE A 56 2.80 11.92 13.64
C PHE A 56 4.10 12.64 13.22
N GLY A 57 4.25 13.89 13.66
CA GLY A 57 5.41 14.75 13.40
C GLY A 57 6.54 14.62 14.44
N LYS A 58 7.51 15.53 14.35
CA LYS A 58 8.72 15.55 15.20
C LYS A 58 8.42 15.65 16.69
N ASP A 59 7.39 16.39 17.09
CA ASP A 59 7.04 16.56 18.50
C ASP A 59 6.42 15.28 19.08
N THR A 60 5.52 14.63 18.32
CA THR A 60 4.99 13.30 18.66
C THR A 60 6.13 12.30 18.78
N LEU A 61 7.06 12.29 17.82
CA LEU A 61 8.21 11.39 17.81
C LEU A 61 9.15 11.61 19.02
N ARG A 62 9.39 12.86 19.41
CA ARG A 62 10.24 13.21 20.56
C ARG A 62 9.61 12.81 21.89
N LYS A 63 8.30 13.00 22.05
CA LYS A 63 7.57 12.72 23.30
C LYS A 63 7.14 11.26 23.41
N CYS A 64 7.02 10.53 22.30
CA CYS A 64 6.57 9.16 22.31
C CYS A 64 7.55 8.27 23.10
N PRO A 65 7.08 7.48 24.07
CA PRO A 65 7.94 6.57 24.80
C PRO A 65 8.29 5.35 23.95
N THR A 66 9.34 4.63 24.37
CA THR A 66 9.61 3.28 23.87
C THR A 66 8.69 2.30 24.59
N LEU A 67 7.90 1.51 23.87
CA LEU A 67 7.01 0.49 24.42
C LEU A 67 7.64 -0.90 24.25
N ARG A 68 7.48 -1.75 25.27
CA ARG A 68 7.92 -3.15 25.24
C ARG A 68 7.05 -3.97 26.18
N ALA A 69 7.01 -5.28 25.96
CA ALA A 69 6.41 -6.19 26.93
C ALA A 69 7.15 -6.04 28.28
N GLY A 70 6.40 -5.81 29.35
CA GLY A 70 6.98 -5.77 30.69
C GLY A 70 7.13 -7.18 31.25
N LEU A 71 8.14 -7.39 32.10
CA LEU A 71 8.35 -8.64 32.83
C LEU A 71 7.71 -8.59 34.24
N LEU A 72 7.03 -7.50 34.58
CA LEU A 72 6.49 -7.21 35.90
C LEU A 72 4.95 -7.15 35.88
N PRO A 73 4.26 -7.46 36.98
CA PRO A 73 2.80 -7.43 37.05
C PRO A 73 2.16 -6.09 36.69
N SER A 74 2.84 -4.96 36.92
CA SER A 74 2.36 -3.62 36.51
C SER A 74 2.19 -3.47 34.99
N SER A 75 2.80 -4.35 34.20
CA SER A 75 2.61 -4.40 32.74
C SER A 75 1.28 -5.04 32.33
N GLU A 76 0.58 -5.70 33.25
CA GLU A 76 -0.77 -6.26 33.06
C GLU A 76 -1.88 -5.22 33.28
N VAL A 77 -1.56 -4.03 33.78
CA VAL A 77 -2.53 -2.93 33.89
C VAL A 77 -2.79 -2.35 32.50
N PRO A 78 -4.04 -2.35 32.02
CA PRO A 78 -4.38 -1.74 30.74
C PRO A 78 -3.98 -0.27 30.67
N ARG A 79 -3.37 0.15 29.55
CA ARG A 79 -3.02 1.54 29.28
C ARG A 79 -3.53 1.96 27.91
N ASN A 80 -4.07 3.17 27.83
CA ASN A 80 -4.59 3.77 26.60
C ASN A 80 -3.57 3.77 25.46
N ILE A 81 -2.30 4.10 25.74
CA ILE A 81 -1.22 4.04 24.73
C ILE A 81 -1.05 2.64 24.11
N ILE A 82 -1.37 1.57 24.85
CA ILE A 82 -1.32 0.21 24.32
C ILE A 82 -2.59 -0.15 23.54
N TYR A 83 -3.76 0.36 23.95
CA TYR A 83 -4.96 0.28 23.11
C TYR A 83 -4.74 0.97 21.76
N ILE A 84 -4.10 2.14 21.76
CA ILE A 84 -3.71 2.85 20.53
C ILE A 84 -2.76 2.00 19.68
N LEU A 85 -1.73 1.40 20.27
CA LEU A 85 -0.82 0.51 19.55
C LEU A 85 -1.57 -0.69 18.93
N GLN A 86 -2.40 -1.38 19.72
CA GLN A 86 -3.15 -2.55 19.28
C GLN A 86 -4.15 -2.19 18.17
N GLY A 87 -4.87 -1.07 18.33
CA GLY A 87 -5.77 -0.54 17.33
C GLY A 87 -5.05 -0.15 16.03
N SER A 88 -3.87 0.45 16.14
CA SER A 88 -3.04 0.79 14.98
C SER A 88 -2.56 -0.46 14.23
N LEU A 89 -2.18 -1.52 14.95
CA LEU A 89 -1.82 -2.81 14.35
C LEU A 89 -3.00 -3.44 13.62
N TRP A 90 -4.20 -3.43 14.22
CA TRP A 90 -5.42 -3.88 13.55
C TRP A 90 -5.71 -3.07 12.28
N CYS A 91 -5.56 -1.74 12.33
CA CYS A 91 -5.69 -0.86 11.17
C CYS A 91 -4.62 -1.13 10.10
N LYS A 92 -3.44 -1.64 10.48
CA LYS A 92 -2.37 -2.10 9.58
C LYS A 92 -2.57 -3.53 9.07
N GLY A 93 -3.61 -4.23 9.52
CA GLY A 93 -3.90 -5.61 9.15
C GLY A 93 -3.04 -6.66 9.88
N ILE A 94 -2.30 -6.25 10.92
CA ILE A 94 -1.46 -7.12 11.75
C ILE A 94 -2.22 -7.43 13.04
N SER A 95 -2.34 -8.70 13.40
CA SER A 95 -3.09 -9.12 14.58
C SER A 95 -2.23 -9.07 15.86
N PRO A 96 -2.47 -8.13 16.80
CA PRO A 96 -1.87 -8.18 18.15
C PRO A 96 -2.56 -9.20 19.08
N GLY A 97 -3.48 -10.02 18.55
CA GLY A 97 -4.32 -10.95 19.30
C GLY A 97 -5.54 -10.27 19.91
N GLY A 98 -5.35 -9.51 20.99
CA GLY A 98 -6.43 -8.85 21.74
C GLY A 98 -6.44 -7.33 21.58
N PHE A 99 -7.54 -6.71 22.03
CA PHE A 99 -7.65 -5.27 22.25
C PHE A 99 -7.87 -5.06 23.75
N THR A 100 -6.78 -5.12 24.52
CA THR A 100 -6.77 -5.29 25.98
C THR A 100 -6.04 -4.16 26.71
N GLY A 101 -5.31 -3.29 26.00
CA GLY A 101 -4.45 -2.28 26.62
C GLY A 101 -3.24 -2.87 27.34
N VAL A 102 -2.97 -4.17 27.19
CA VAL A 102 -1.85 -4.88 27.82
C VAL A 102 -0.86 -5.32 26.74
N PHE A 103 0.41 -4.96 26.91
CA PHE A 103 1.47 -5.34 25.97
C PHE A 103 1.93 -6.77 26.27
N GLY A 104 1.13 -7.74 25.84
CA GLY A 104 1.40 -9.17 26.01
C GLY A 104 2.23 -9.80 24.87
N PRO A 105 2.48 -11.13 24.95
CA PRO A 105 3.27 -11.85 23.96
C PRO A 105 2.73 -11.77 22.52
N LEU A 106 1.41 -11.73 22.35
CA LEU A 106 0.79 -11.61 21.02
C LEU A 106 1.03 -10.22 20.40
N THR A 107 0.95 -9.16 21.20
CA THR A 107 1.34 -7.81 20.76
C THR A 107 2.83 -7.77 20.41
N ALA A 108 3.70 -8.37 21.23
CA ALA A 108 5.14 -8.45 20.94
C ALA A 108 5.44 -9.20 19.62
N ASN A 109 4.70 -10.26 19.31
CA ASN A 109 4.83 -10.98 18.06
C ASN A 109 4.34 -10.16 16.86
N ALA A 110 3.25 -9.41 17.00
CA ALA A 110 2.79 -8.45 15.99
C ALA A 110 3.83 -7.35 15.70
N ILE A 111 4.53 -6.86 16.72
CA ILE A 111 5.66 -5.92 16.52
C ILE A 111 6.80 -6.61 15.77
N SER A 112 7.18 -7.81 16.18
CA SER A 112 8.20 -8.62 15.48
C SER A 112 7.89 -8.77 14.00
N GLU A 113 6.62 -9.02 13.69
CA GLU A 113 6.09 -9.18 12.35
C GLU A 113 6.22 -7.88 11.56
N PHE A 114 5.74 -6.76 12.11
CA PHE A 114 5.90 -5.44 11.50
C PHE A 114 7.39 -5.12 11.26
N GLN A 115 8.25 -5.31 12.25
CA GLN A 115 9.69 -5.01 12.18
C GLN A 115 10.41 -5.84 11.12
N THR A 116 10.22 -7.17 11.16
CA THR A 116 10.78 -8.11 10.16
C THR A 116 10.43 -7.66 8.77
N ALA A 117 9.16 -7.27 8.64
CA ALA A 117 8.64 -6.94 7.37
C ALA A 117 9.20 -5.53 6.97
N ALA A 118 9.30 -4.56 7.86
CA ALA A 118 9.87 -3.23 7.59
C ALA A 118 11.37 -3.26 7.24
N GLY A 119 11.99 -4.44 7.31
CA GLY A 119 13.41 -4.65 7.03
C GLY A 119 14.31 -4.23 8.17
N ILE A 120 13.78 -4.11 9.39
CA ILE A 120 14.52 -3.77 10.61
C ILE A 120 14.65 -4.97 11.53
N THR A 121 15.57 -4.88 12.50
CA THR A 121 15.76 -5.91 13.52
C THR A 121 14.46 -6.13 14.29
N ALA A 122 14.00 -7.37 14.33
CA ALA A 122 12.77 -7.79 14.99
C ALA A 122 12.99 -8.06 16.49
N ASP A 123 13.33 -7.02 17.25
CA ASP A 123 13.59 -7.10 18.70
C ASP A 123 12.33 -7.00 19.57
N LYS A 124 11.14 -6.84 18.95
CA LYS A 124 9.83 -6.72 19.59
C LYS A 124 9.65 -5.45 20.42
N VAL A 125 10.57 -4.49 20.30
CA VAL A 125 10.52 -3.20 20.97
C VAL A 125 9.91 -2.16 20.03
N VAL A 126 8.92 -1.44 20.51
CA VAL A 126 8.30 -0.33 19.78
C VAL A 126 9.03 0.95 20.15
N TYR A 127 10.08 1.26 19.41
CA TYR A 127 10.67 2.59 19.43
C TYR A 127 9.69 3.61 18.83
N PRO A 128 9.82 4.91 19.14
CA PRO A 128 8.94 5.95 18.58
C PRO A 128 8.81 5.88 17.06
N TYR A 129 9.93 5.62 16.39
CA TYR A 129 10.03 5.49 14.96
C TYR A 129 9.26 4.25 14.44
N VAL A 130 9.32 3.12 15.16
CA VAL A 130 8.51 1.92 14.85
C VAL A 130 7.02 2.24 14.94
N LEU A 131 6.57 2.96 15.98
CA LEU A 131 5.17 3.33 16.13
C LEU A 131 4.70 4.26 15.00
N GLN A 132 5.53 5.23 14.61
CA GLN A 132 5.26 6.12 13.48
C GLN A 132 5.04 5.33 12.17
N GLY A 133 5.85 4.28 11.92
CA GLY A 133 5.67 3.40 10.77
C GLY A 133 4.38 2.55 10.79
N ILE A 134 3.94 2.17 12.00
CA ILE A 134 2.67 1.46 12.19
C ILE A 134 1.48 2.41 11.95
N MET A 135 1.59 3.67 12.41
CA MET A 135 0.50 4.66 12.41
C MET A 135 0.38 5.44 11.10
N ASN A 136 0.31 4.73 9.97
CA ASN A 136 0.04 5.31 8.66
C ASN A 136 -0.59 4.27 7.70
N THR A 137 -1.20 4.77 6.63
CA THR A 137 -1.77 3.97 5.55
C THR A 137 -0.76 3.62 4.44
N ASP A 138 0.38 4.30 4.42
CA ASP A 138 1.40 4.14 3.38
C ASP A 138 2.24 2.86 3.54
N SER A 139 2.82 2.43 2.41
CA SER A 139 3.87 1.41 2.39
C SER A 139 5.19 1.98 2.91
N TYR A 140 5.96 1.17 3.64
CA TYR A 140 7.15 1.63 4.36
C TYR A 140 8.38 0.75 4.09
N SER A 141 9.56 1.35 4.04
CA SER A 141 10.85 0.63 4.06
C SER A 141 11.87 1.41 4.88
N PHE A 142 12.62 0.73 5.74
CA PHE A 142 13.66 1.35 6.54
C PHE A 142 14.91 1.66 5.72
N GLN A 143 15.44 2.87 5.89
CA GLN A 143 16.77 3.25 5.43
C GLN A 143 17.58 3.73 6.64
N SER A 144 18.78 3.19 6.83
CA SER A 144 19.69 3.70 7.85
C SER A 144 20.13 5.12 7.49
N THR A 145 19.78 6.08 8.33
CA THR A 145 20.24 7.48 8.24
C THR A 145 21.02 7.83 9.51
N GLU A 146 21.84 8.88 9.44
CA GLU A 146 22.61 9.36 10.61
C GLU A 146 21.70 9.97 11.69
N ASP A 147 20.52 10.45 11.29
CA ASP A 147 19.47 10.89 12.20
C ASP A 147 18.47 9.74 12.39
N ILE A 148 18.47 9.11 13.58
CA ILE A 148 17.50 8.05 13.92
C ILE A 148 16.04 8.51 13.79
N TYR A 149 15.79 9.83 13.76
CA TYR A 149 14.47 10.45 13.55
C TYR A 149 14.15 10.73 12.08
N ASP A 150 15.11 10.56 11.17
CA ASP A 150 14.98 10.59 9.70
C ASP A 150 15.13 9.18 9.11
N THR A 151 14.76 8.15 9.87
CA THR A 151 14.94 6.74 9.44
C THR A 151 13.83 6.24 8.52
N TYR A 152 12.84 7.09 8.25
CA TYR A 152 11.60 6.75 7.59
C TYR A 152 11.47 7.41 6.23
N ARG A 153 11.58 6.65 5.14
CA ARG A 153 11.14 7.16 3.84
C ARG A 153 9.64 6.99 3.69
N ASN A 154 8.98 8.10 3.38
CA ASN A 154 7.73 8.07 2.63
C ASN A 154 7.98 7.35 1.31
N ALA A 155 6.93 6.73 0.75
CA ALA A 155 6.99 6.20 -0.61
C ALA A 155 7.58 7.25 -1.55
N THR A 156 8.48 6.84 -2.45
CA THR A 156 9.02 7.74 -3.49
C THR A 156 8.18 7.72 -4.76
N ALA A 157 7.21 6.80 -4.83
CA ALA A 157 6.27 6.68 -5.91
C ALA A 157 4.84 6.74 -5.38
N LEU A 158 3.92 7.32 -6.16
CA LEU A 158 2.49 7.30 -5.88
C LEU A 158 1.73 7.00 -7.18
N ASP A 159 0.48 6.55 -7.08
CA ASP A 159 -0.47 6.59 -8.18
C ASP A 159 -1.69 7.43 -7.80
N THR A 160 -2.41 7.94 -8.80
CA THR A 160 -3.65 8.69 -8.57
C THR A 160 -4.57 8.51 -9.76
N SER A 161 -5.89 8.55 -9.52
CA SER A 161 -6.91 8.62 -10.58
C SER A 161 -7.28 10.05 -10.95
N THR A 162 -6.84 11.05 -10.17
CA THR A 162 -7.09 12.46 -10.44
C THR A 162 -5.99 13.03 -11.35
N LYS A 163 -6.37 13.82 -12.35
CA LYS A 163 -5.41 14.56 -13.17
C LYS A 163 -4.66 15.58 -12.32
N LEU A 164 -3.35 15.62 -12.49
CA LEU A 164 -2.47 16.49 -11.74
C LEU A 164 -2.28 17.82 -12.48
N THR A 165 -2.39 18.91 -11.73
CA THR A 165 -2.01 20.25 -12.18
C THR A 165 -0.52 20.50 -11.95
N LEU A 166 -0.02 21.64 -12.43
CA LEU A 166 1.35 22.09 -12.12
C LEU A 166 1.56 22.28 -10.61
N GLU A 167 0.56 22.81 -9.90
CA GLU A 167 0.63 23.00 -8.46
C GLU A 167 0.75 21.66 -7.73
N ASP A 168 -0.06 20.67 -8.13
CA ASP A 168 0.01 19.32 -7.58
C ASP A 168 1.38 18.68 -7.84
N ALA A 169 1.90 18.78 -9.07
CA ALA A 169 3.20 18.22 -9.43
C ALA A 169 4.34 18.82 -8.61
N ILE A 170 4.34 20.15 -8.39
CA ILE A 170 5.31 20.83 -7.53
C ILE A 170 5.19 20.33 -6.08
N ALA A 171 3.97 20.23 -5.55
CA ALA A 171 3.74 19.75 -4.19
C ALA A 171 4.20 18.29 -4.00
N ILE A 172 3.95 17.43 -4.99
CA ILE A 172 4.43 16.04 -5.03
C ILE A 172 5.97 16.01 -5.00
N LYS A 173 6.63 16.80 -5.85
CA LYS A 173 8.10 16.86 -5.92
C LYS A 173 8.72 17.39 -4.62
N GLN A 174 8.13 18.40 -4.01
CA GLN A 174 8.56 18.96 -2.71
C GLN A 174 8.45 17.95 -1.56
N LYS A 175 7.54 16.97 -1.67
CA LYS A 175 7.42 15.84 -0.73
C LYS A 175 8.40 14.70 -1.03
N ASN A 176 9.38 14.91 -1.91
CA ASN A 176 10.41 13.95 -2.32
C ASN A 176 9.91 12.71 -3.09
N TYR A 177 8.72 12.79 -3.70
CA TYR A 177 8.33 11.80 -4.70
C TYR A 177 9.14 11.99 -5.98
N THR A 178 9.52 10.86 -6.58
CA THR A 178 10.28 10.78 -7.82
C THR A 178 9.44 10.22 -8.97
N ASP A 179 8.43 9.41 -8.67
CA ASP A 179 7.68 8.65 -9.67
C ASP A 179 6.16 8.80 -9.46
N VAL A 180 5.40 8.94 -10.54
CA VAL A 180 3.94 9.05 -10.52
C VAL A 180 3.31 8.06 -11.50
N GLY A 181 2.43 7.21 -10.99
CA GLY A 181 1.64 6.26 -11.74
C GLY A 181 0.39 6.92 -12.29
N ARG A 182 0.24 6.93 -13.61
CA ARG A 182 -0.92 7.54 -14.27
C ARG A 182 -1.62 6.57 -15.20
N TYR A 183 -2.94 6.63 -15.20
CA TYR A 183 -3.78 5.72 -15.97
C TYR A 183 -3.73 6.09 -17.46
N LEU A 184 -3.47 5.12 -18.33
CA LEU A 184 -3.45 5.31 -19.78
C LEU A 184 -4.86 5.50 -20.37
N THR A 185 -5.89 4.99 -19.71
CA THR A 185 -7.26 4.91 -20.24
C THR A 185 -8.30 5.24 -19.17
N ASN A 186 -9.47 5.72 -19.62
CA ASN A 186 -10.62 5.96 -18.77
C ASN A 186 -11.37 4.65 -18.47
N ALA A 187 -11.93 4.54 -17.27
CA ALA A 187 -12.83 3.44 -16.95
C ALA A 187 -14.18 3.69 -17.63
N SER A 188 -14.65 2.74 -18.43
CA SER A 188 -15.87 2.89 -19.26
C SER A 188 -17.16 3.03 -18.45
N SER A 189 -17.17 2.73 -17.16
CA SER A 189 -18.41 2.55 -16.39
C SER A 189 -18.87 3.76 -15.57
N ASN A 190 -17.99 4.71 -15.22
CA ASN A 190 -18.30 5.69 -14.16
C ASN A 190 -18.10 7.18 -14.56
N GLY A 191 -17.73 7.47 -15.81
CA GLY A 191 -17.55 8.86 -16.28
C GLY A 191 -16.36 9.62 -15.65
N LEU A 192 -15.54 8.95 -14.85
CA LEU A 192 -14.33 9.53 -14.25
C LEU A 192 -13.23 9.69 -15.31
N ASP A 193 -12.79 10.93 -15.51
CA ASP A 193 -11.69 11.28 -16.40
C ASP A 193 -10.34 11.07 -15.69
N LYS A 194 -9.93 9.80 -15.59
CA LYS A 194 -8.70 9.37 -14.91
C LYS A 194 -7.48 9.30 -15.81
N ALA A 195 -7.71 9.25 -17.13
CA ALA A 195 -6.68 9.08 -18.13
C ALA A 195 -5.71 10.26 -18.12
N LEU A 196 -4.43 9.96 -18.23
CA LEU A 196 -3.36 10.91 -18.48
C LEU A 196 -3.72 11.80 -19.68
N SER A 197 -3.38 13.09 -19.63
CA SER A 197 -3.37 13.97 -20.81
C SER A 197 -1.94 14.28 -21.26
N LEU A 198 -1.79 14.74 -22.50
CA LEU A 198 -0.47 15.19 -23.00
C LEU A 198 0.02 16.39 -22.20
N ASP A 199 -0.85 17.37 -21.93
CA ASP A 199 -0.54 18.54 -21.10
C ASP A 199 -0.09 18.13 -19.68
N GLU A 200 -0.76 17.15 -19.05
CA GLU A 200 -0.36 16.61 -17.75
C GLU A 200 1.02 15.92 -17.83
N MET A 201 1.27 15.12 -18.87
CA MET A 201 2.56 14.48 -19.08
C MET A 201 3.69 15.50 -19.19
N GLU A 202 3.48 16.58 -19.96
CA GLU A 202 4.45 17.68 -20.10
C GLU A 202 4.74 18.36 -18.76
N ILE A 203 3.70 18.62 -17.96
CA ILE A 203 3.84 19.18 -16.61
C ILE A 203 4.70 18.28 -15.72
N LEU A 204 4.39 16.98 -15.67
CA LEU A 204 5.09 16.03 -14.80
C LEU A 204 6.57 15.91 -15.17
N ILE A 205 6.87 15.83 -16.47
CA ILE A 205 8.25 15.79 -16.97
C ILE A 205 8.98 17.11 -16.65
N ALA A 206 8.33 18.26 -16.87
CA ALA A 206 8.95 19.58 -16.64
C ALA A 206 9.32 19.81 -15.16
N VAL A 207 8.53 19.28 -14.22
CA VAL A 207 8.82 19.31 -12.78
C VAL A 207 9.88 18.25 -12.39
N GLY A 208 10.25 17.36 -13.30
CA GLY A 208 11.25 16.32 -13.10
C GLY A 208 10.71 15.10 -12.35
N LEU A 209 9.42 14.78 -12.50
CA LEU A 209 8.83 13.52 -12.06
C LEU A 209 8.92 12.49 -13.19
N ASN A 210 9.23 11.24 -12.84
CA ASN A 210 9.07 10.11 -13.75
C ASN A 210 7.59 9.72 -13.79
N VAL A 211 7.11 9.27 -14.95
CA VAL A 211 5.74 8.76 -15.10
C VAL A 211 5.82 7.28 -15.43
N PHE A 212 5.06 6.44 -14.72
CA PHE A 212 4.90 5.03 -15.09
C PHE A 212 3.45 4.74 -15.51
N PRO A 213 3.24 4.01 -16.62
CA PRO A 213 1.91 3.84 -17.20
C PRO A 213 1.13 2.72 -16.52
N ILE A 214 -0.10 3.02 -16.10
CA ILE A 214 -1.06 2.07 -15.52
C ILE A 214 -2.20 1.81 -16.51
N PHE A 215 -2.54 0.54 -16.75
CA PHE A 215 -3.72 0.16 -17.52
C PHE A 215 -4.78 -0.49 -16.63
N GLN A 216 -5.93 0.17 -16.53
CA GLN A 216 -7.08 -0.33 -15.79
C GLN A 216 -8.37 0.21 -16.40
N THR A 217 -9.26 -0.67 -16.81
CA THR A 217 -10.61 -0.31 -17.27
C THR A 217 -11.64 -0.66 -16.20
N ILE A 218 -12.23 -1.87 -16.25
CA ILE A 218 -13.20 -2.38 -15.29
C ILE A 218 -12.48 -3.24 -14.24
N GLY A 219 -11.84 -4.34 -14.67
CA GLY A 219 -10.93 -5.15 -13.86
C GLY A 219 -11.43 -5.64 -12.48
N ASN A 220 -12.72 -5.51 -12.16
CA ASN A 220 -13.22 -5.60 -10.78
C ASN A 220 -13.95 -6.91 -10.44
N LYS A 221 -13.85 -7.92 -11.31
CA LYS A 221 -14.44 -9.25 -11.09
C LYS A 221 -13.75 -10.28 -11.98
N VAL A 222 -13.71 -11.54 -11.52
CA VAL A 222 -13.07 -12.65 -12.24
C VAL A 222 -13.54 -12.82 -13.68
N SER A 223 -14.83 -12.59 -13.97
CA SER A 223 -15.39 -12.75 -15.32
C SER A 223 -14.88 -11.75 -16.36
N TYR A 224 -14.21 -10.68 -15.91
CA TYR A 224 -13.48 -9.78 -16.81
C TYR A 224 -12.22 -10.44 -17.38
N PHE A 225 -11.53 -11.26 -16.57
CA PHE A 225 -10.22 -11.81 -16.91
C PHE A 225 -10.37 -13.07 -17.76
N THR A 226 -10.40 -12.87 -19.07
CA THR A 226 -10.42 -13.93 -20.08
C THR A 226 -9.25 -13.75 -21.04
N ALA A 227 -8.83 -14.81 -21.73
CA ALA A 227 -7.77 -14.73 -22.74
C ALA A 227 -8.09 -13.72 -23.85
N GLN A 228 -9.35 -13.67 -24.31
CA GLN A 228 -9.80 -12.71 -25.32
C GLN A 228 -9.73 -11.27 -24.79
N GLN A 229 -10.16 -11.04 -23.55
CA GLN A 229 -10.05 -9.71 -22.94
C GLN A 229 -8.58 -9.31 -22.78
N GLY A 230 -7.68 -10.24 -22.47
CA GLY A 230 -6.25 -9.98 -22.31
C GLY A 230 -5.57 -9.50 -23.59
N LEU A 231 -5.97 -10.08 -24.73
CA LEU A 231 -5.53 -9.61 -26.04
C LEU A 231 -6.01 -8.18 -26.32
N ALA A 232 -7.29 -7.90 -26.06
CA ALA A 232 -7.87 -6.58 -26.26
C ALA A 232 -7.22 -5.52 -25.36
N ASP A 233 -7.02 -5.86 -24.09
CA ASP A 233 -6.37 -5.00 -23.10
C ASP A 233 -4.91 -4.72 -23.46
N GLY A 234 -4.17 -5.75 -23.87
CA GLY A 234 -2.78 -5.63 -24.29
C GLY A 234 -2.62 -4.69 -25.49
N LEU A 235 -3.48 -4.82 -26.50
CA LEU A 235 -3.48 -3.92 -27.67
C LEU A 235 -3.83 -2.49 -27.28
N ALA A 236 -4.91 -2.29 -26.52
CA ALA A 236 -5.34 -0.98 -26.08
C ALA A 236 -4.29 -0.28 -25.21
N ALA A 237 -3.63 -1.02 -24.31
CA ALA A 237 -2.54 -0.50 -23.48
C ALA A 237 -1.33 -0.09 -24.31
N LYS A 238 -0.93 -0.90 -25.29
CA LYS A 238 0.17 -0.59 -26.21
C LYS A 238 -0.12 0.68 -27.00
N GLU A 239 -1.28 0.77 -27.63
CA GLU A 239 -1.70 1.94 -28.41
C GLU A 239 -1.74 3.21 -27.55
N ALA A 240 -2.30 3.12 -26.34
CA ALA A 240 -2.35 4.25 -25.42
C ALA A 240 -0.94 4.68 -24.95
N ALA A 241 -0.07 3.74 -24.58
CA ALA A 241 1.30 4.05 -24.18
C ALA A 241 2.08 4.73 -25.32
N GLN A 242 1.94 4.24 -26.56
CA GLN A 242 2.55 4.85 -27.74
C GLN A 242 2.04 6.28 -27.97
N LYS A 243 0.73 6.53 -27.78
CA LYS A 243 0.14 7.87 -27.90
C LYS A 243 0.75 8.89 -26.94
N PHE A 244 1.11 8.46 -25.72
CA PHE A 244 1.77 9.32 -24.73
C PHE A 244 3.30 9.36 -24.85
N GLY A 245 3.87 8.72 -25.88
CA GLY A 245 5.32 8.76 -26.14
C GLY A 245 6.16 7.87 -25.22
N PHE A 246 5.55 6.91 -24.52
CA PHE A 246 6.32 5.92 -23.77
C PHE A 246 7.18 5.07 -24.72
N PRO A 247 8.46 4.83 -24.40
CA PRO A 247 9.34 4.03 -25.25
C PRO A 247 8.86 2.57 -25.31
N PRO A 248 9.22 1.80 -26.35
CA PRO A 248 8.91 0.37 -26.42
C PRO A 248 9.45 -0.46 -25.25
N SER A 249 10.47 0.04 -24.54
CA SER A 249 11.02 -0.58 -23.32
C SER A 249 10.23 -0.25 -22.05
N ALA A 250 9.25 0.66 -22.11
CA ALA A 250 8.46 1.04 -20.95
C ALA A 250 7.66 -0.15 -20.42
N THR A 251 7.60 -0.25 -19.10
CA THR A 251 6.78 -1.25 -18.43
C THR A 251 5.38 -0.71 -18.20
N ILE A 252 4.37 -1.40 -18.72
CA ILE A 252 2.95 -1.09 -18.46
C ILE A 252 2.44 -1.98 -17.33
N TYR A 253 1.79 -1.33 -16.35
CA TYR A 253 1.24 -1.96 -15.15
C TYR A 253 -0.25 -2.24 -15.33
N PHE A 254 -0.63 -3.51 -15.48
CA PHE A 254 -2.04 -3.90 -15.64
C PHE A 254 -2.68 -4.18 -14.29
N CYS A 255 -3.89 -3.66 -14.03
CA CYS A 255 -4.56 -3.84 -12.74
C CYS A 255 -5.58 -4.98 -12.75
N VAL A 256 -5.46 -5.90 -11.79
CA VAL A 256 -6.55 -6.79 -11.36
C VAL A 256 -7.16 -6.18 -10.10
N ASP A 257 -8.31 -5.51 -10.19
CA ASP A 257 -8.85 -4.64 -9.14
C ASP A 257 -10.03 -5.25 -8.38
N TYR A 258 -9.83 -6.47 -7.87
CA TYR A 258 -10.76 -7.12 -6.97
C TYR A 258 -10.06 -8.13 -6.08
N ASP A 259 -10.82 -8.70 -5.17
CA ASP A 259 -10.38 -9.71 -4.22
C ASP A 259 -10.17 -11.08 -4.90
N VAL A 260 -8.97 -11.31 -5.45
CA VAL A 260 -8.63 -12.49 -6.26
C VAL A 260 -8.38 -13.73 -5.40
N LEU A 261 -9.02 -14.85 -5.76
CA LEU A 261 -8.75 -16.18 -5.20
C LEU A 261 -7.68 -16.92 -6.01
N MET A 262 -7.13 -18.01 -5.47
CA MET A 262 -6.21 -18.88 -6.24
C MET A 262 -6.78 -19.42 -7.54
N ALA A 263 -8.02 -19.90 -7.47
CA ALA A 263 -8.71 -20.45 -8.64
C ALA A 263 -8.85 -19.39 -9.74
N ASP A 264 -9.00 -18.11 -9.37
CA ASP A 264 -9.06 -17.01 -10.31
C ASP A 264 -7.70 -16.75 -10.97
N ILE A 265 -6.59 -16.86 -10.23
CA ILE A 265 -5.26 -16.71 -10.83
C ILE A 265 -5.06 -17.80 -11.88
N GLU A 266 -5.25 -19.05 -11.50
CA GLU A 266 -5.00 -20.20 -12.37
C GLU A 266 -5.97 -20.26 -13.55
N GLY A 267 -7.26 -20.03 -13.30
CA GLY A 267 -8.32 -20.22 -14.28
C GLY A 267 -8.59 -19.03 -15.21
N ASN A 268 -8.25 -17.81 -14.79
CA ASN A 268 -8.68 -16.59 -15.47
C ASN A 268 -7.55 -15.60 -15.73
N ILE A 269 -6.77 -15.27 -14.69
CA ILE A 269 -5.76 -14.23 -14.79
C ILE A 269 -4.54 -14.72 -15.56
N LEU A 270 -4.07 -15.94 -15.32
CA LEU A 270 -2.99 -16.53 -16.12
C LEU A 270 -3.35 -16.58 -17.60
N PRO A 271 -4.52 -17.10 -18.04
CA PRO A 271 -4.95 -17.00 -19.43
C PRO A 271 -5.06 -15.57 -19.99
N TRP A 272 -5.44 -14.60 -19.16
CA TRP A 272 -5.51 -13.18 -19.55
C TRP A 272 -4.11 -12.58 -19.79
N VAL A 273 -3.08 -13.00 -19.07
CA VAL A 273 -1.71 -12.44 -19.18
C VAL A 273 -0.70 -13.27 -19.96
N CYS A 274 -0.88 -14.59 -20.05
CA CYS A 274 0.13 -15.51 -20.56
C CYS A 274 0.11 -15.61 -22.09
N ARG A 275 1.27 -15.32 -22.69
CA ARG A 275 1.56 -15.44 -24.14
C ARG A 275 1.16 -16.77 -24.80
N LYS A 276 1.16 -17.90 -24.09
CA LYS A 276 0.83 -19.21 -24.70
C LYS A 276 -0.59 -19.28 -25.27
N SER A 277 -1.53 -18.49 -24.73
CA SER A 277 -2.88 -18.37 -25.29
C SER A 277 -2.94 -17.47 -26.53
N TRP A 278 -1.90 -16.69 -26.80
CA TRP A 278 -1.78 -15.80 -27.97
C TRP A 278 -1.18 -16.53 -29.18
N ASP A 279 -0.24 -17.45 -28.96
CA ASP A 279 0.38 -18.25 -30.03
C ASP A 279 -0.56 -19.32 -30.63
N LEU A 280 -1.61 -19.73 -29.91
CA LEU A 280 -2.54 -20.79 -30.33
C LEU A 280 -3.74 -20.29 -31.17
N ILE A 281 -3.94 -18.97 -31.29
CA ILE A 281 -5.14 -18.41 -31.93
C ILE A 281 -4.81 -17.68 -33.25
N ILE A 282 -3.58 -17.18 -33.47
CA ILE A 282 -3.21 -16.53 -34.74
C ILE A 282 -1.69 -16.64 -35.00
N PRO A 283 -1.22 -17.07 -36.19
CA PRO A 283 0.17 -16.85 -36.58
C PRO A 283 0.32 -15.38 -37.00
N LEU A 284 0.70 -14.50 -36.09
CA LEU A 284 1.01 -13.10 -36.38
C LEU A 284 2.50 -12.83 -36.11
N PRO A 285 3.30 -12.53 -37.15
CA PRO A 285 4.75 -12.34 -36.99
C PRO A 285 5.18 -11.10 -36.19
N ASP A 286 4.29 -10.15 -35.85
CA ASP A 286 4.75 -8.83 -35.36
C ASP A 286 3.99 -8.27 -34.14
N ILE A 287 3.30 -9.12 -33.35
CA ILE A 287 2.72 -8.71 -32.06
C ILE A 287 3.62 -9.16 -30.91
N LEU A 288 4.84 -8.63 -30.89
CA LEU A 288 5.60 -8.58 -29.65
C LEU A 288 4.99 -7.44 -28.82
N LEU A 289 4.15 -7.78 -27.85
CA LEU A 289 4.14 -6.98 -26.62
C LEU A 289 5.58 -7.02 -26.08
N PRO A 290 6.18 -5.87 -25.75
CA PRO A 290 7.58 -5.83 -25.33
C PRO A 290 7.79 -6.79 -24.15
N LYS A 291 9.01 -7.29 -23.97
CA LYS A 291 9.42 -8.23 -22.91
C LYS A 291 9.22 -7.68 -21.47
N THR A 292 8.53 -6.54 -21.33
CA THR A 292 8.41 -5.67 -20.16
C THR A 292 6.93 -5.37 -19.86
N CYS A 293 6.03 -6.35 -19.88
CA CYS A 293 4.71 -6.16 -19.25
C CYS A 293 4.78 -6.68 -17.82
N LEU A 294 4.29 -5.90 -16.86
CA LEU A 294 4.26 -6.27 -15.46
C LEU A 294 2.82 -6.19 -14.97
N ILE A 295 2.28 -7.31 -14.49
CA ILE A 295 0.87 -7.34 -14.05
C ILE A 295 0.80 -7.10 -12.56
N VAL A 296 -0.05 -6.17 -12.15
CA VAL A 296 -0.34 -5.80 -10.76
C VAL A 296 -1.63 -6.47 -10.29
N PHE A 297 -1.51 -7.41 -9.36
CA PHE A 297 -2.65 -8.11 -8.76
C PHE A 297 -3.10 -7.46 -7.45
N VAL A 298 -4.42 -7.28 -7.26
CA VAL A 298 -5.03 -7.21 -5.93
C VAL A 298 -5.41 -8.63 -5.51
N LEU A 299 -4.89 -9.17 -4.39
CA LEU A 299 -5.15 -10.56 -3.97
C LEU A 299 -5.91 -10.66 -2.63
N THR A 300 -6.75 -11.69 -2.49
CA THR A 300 -7.20 -12.20 -1.17
C THR A 300 -6.29 -13.30 -0.67
N ASN A 301 -5.69 -13.05 0.48
CA ASN A 301 -4.61 -13.83 1.05
C ASN A 301 -4.98 -15.30 1.33
N THR A 302 -4.51 -16.25 0.51
CA THR A 302 -4.61 -17.70 0.81
C THR A 302 -3.24 -18.42 0.80
N PRO A 303 -3.04 -19.49 1.60
CA PRO A 303 -1.73 -20.15 1.72
C PRO A 303 -1.19 -20.78 0.43
N ARG A 304 -2.06 -21.14 -0.53
CA ARG A 304 -1.67 -21.72 -1.82
C ARG A 304 -1.12 -20.68 -2.83
N GLN A 305 -1.27 -19.37 -2.58
CA GLN A 305 -0.76 -18.28 -3.45
C GLN A 305 0.77 -18.13 -3.40
N ARG A 306 1.42 -18.77 -2.43
CA ARG A 306 2.88 -18.72 -2.22
C ARG A 306 3.72 -19.37 -3.32
N LEU A 307 3.14 -20.19 -4.20
CA LEU A 307 3.89 -21.00 -5.18
C LEU A 307 4.05 -20.38 -6.58
N LEU A 308 3.43 -19.23 -6.85
CA LEU A 308 3.43 -18.61 -8.18
C LEU A 308 4.60 -17.66 -8.46
N VAL A 309 5.24 -17.14 -7.42
CA VAL A 309 6.35 -16.17 -7.53
C VAL A 309 7.60 -16.81 -8.16
N ASP A 310 7.77 -18.12 -8.02
CA ASP A 310 8.87 -18.87 -8.64
C ASP A 310 8.60 -19.26 -10.10
N LEU A 311 7.36 -19.12 -10.59
CA LEU A 311 6.94 -19.57 -11.93
C LEU A 311 6.85 -18.42 -12.95
N LEU A 312 6.75 -17.16 -12.52
CA LEU A 312 6.49 -16.01 -13.41
C LEU A 312 7.23 -14.74 -12.95
N PRO A 313 8.40 -14.42 -13.50
CA PRO A 313 9.24 -13.27 -13.09
C PRO A 313 8.69 -11.88 -13.49
N HIS A 314 7.45 -11.80 -13.99
CA HIS A 314 6.83 -10.58 -14.55
C HIS A 314 5.54 -10.15 -13.80
N MET A 315 5.40 -10.53 -12.53
CA MET A 315 4.21 -10.24 -11.73
C MET A 315 4.56 -9.38 -10.50
N ILE A 316 3.80 -8.30 -10.28
CA ILE A 316 3.77 -7.52 -9.03
C ILE A 316 2.39 -7.71 -8.38
N MET A 317 2.34 -7.77 -7.05
CA MET A 317 1.08 -7.95 -6.31
C MET A 317 0.95 -6.81 -5.29
N VAL A 318 -0.18 -6.09 -5.31
CA VAL A 318 -0.49 -4.95 -4.44
C VAL A 318 -1.88 -5.17 -3.82
N PRO A 319 -1.99 -5.50 -2.53
CA PRO A 319 -3.30 -5.70 -1.89
C PRO A 319 -4.06 -4.39 -1.69
N ARG A 320 -5.37 -4.40 -1.92
CA ARG A 320 -6.27 -3.23 -1.78
C ARG A 320 -6.78 -3.06 -0.35
N TYR A 321 -6.94 -4.16 0.39
CA TYR A 321 -7.29 -4.19 1.80
C TYR A 321 -6.66 -5.45 2.43
N LEU A 322 -5.92 -5.29 3.53
CA LEU A 322 -5.47 -6.43 4.33
C LEU A 322 -6.62 -6.84 5.27
N PRO A 323 -7.27 -8.00 5.11
CA PRO A 323 -8.04 -8.57 6.21
C PRO A 323 -7.07 -8.87 7.37
N ALA A 324 -7.49 -8.57 8.60
CA ALA A 324 -6.69 -8.49 9.82
C ALA A 324 -5.93 -9.76 10.29
N ASN A 325 -5.73 -10.77 9.45
CA ASN A 325 -5.19 -12.07 9.87
C ASN A 325 -4.07 -12.62 8.98
N SER A 326 -3.26 -11.75 8.36
CA SER A 326 -2.12 -12.24 7.59
C SER A 326 -0.93 -11.30 7.65
N ALA A 327 0.02 -11.69 8.50
CA ALA A 327 1.42 -11.37 8.35
C ALA A 327 1.87 -11.51 6.91
N ILE A 328 2.77 -10.61 6.49
CA ILE A 328 3.46 -10.54 5.18
C ILE A 328 2.92 -9.37 4.34
N SER A 329 3.27 -8.13 4.69
CA SER A 329 3.05 -6.96 3.80
C SER A 329 4.34 -6.32 3.28
N LEU A 330 5.51 -6.85 3.61
CA LEU A 330 6.63 -5.93 3.80
C LEU A 330 8.01 -6.56 3.43
N LYS A 331 8.10 -7.90 3.29
CA LYS A 331 9.19 -8.57 2.55
C LYS A 331 9.19 -8.23 1.04
N TRP A 332 8.09 -7.66 0.54
CA TRP A 332 7.77 -7.57 -0.89
C TRP A 332 8.11 -6.23 -1.53
N LEU A 333 8.17 -5.12 -0.78
CA LEU A 333 8.63 -3.82 -1.31
C LEU A 333 10.13 -3.85 -1.65
N LYS A 334 10.91 -4.56 -0.84
CA LYS A 334 12.35 -4.81 -1.11
C LYS A 334 12.56 -5.63 -2.38
N TYR A 335 11.64 -6.58 -2.65
CA TYR A 335 11.64 -7.40 -3.87
C TYR A 335 11.22 -6.59 -5.12
N ILE A 336 10.25 -5.68 -4.98
CA ILE A 336 9.86 -4.72 -6.03
C ILE A 336 11.04 -3.83 -6.43
N MET A 337 11.84 -3.34 -5.47
CA MET A 337 13.02 -2.52 -5.75
C MET A 337 14.23 -3.31 -6.28
N GLU A 338 14.46 -4.55 -5.81
CA GLU A 338 15.55 -5.40 -6.32
C GLU A 338 15.28 -5.94 -7.73
N MET A 339 14.03 -6.25 -8.10
CA MET A 339 13.70 -6.67 -9.47
C MET A 339 13.77 -5.52 -10.49
N VAL A 340 13.43 -4.28 -10.10
CA VAL A 340 13.63 -3.09 -10.95
C VAL A 340 15.12 -2.86 -11.27
N ARG A 341 16.04 -3.24 -10.35
CA ARG A 341 17.48 -3.19 -10.62
C ARG A 341 17.97 -4.31 -11.57
N HIS A 342 17.35 -5.47 -11.56
CA HIS A 342 17.78 -6.60 -12.41
C HIS A 342 17.20 -6.59 -13.83
N ILE A 343 16.12 -5.86 -14.09
CA ILE A 343 15.56 -5.72 -15.45
C ILE A 343 16.33 -4.69 -16.29
N ASN A 344 17.24 -3.93 -15.69
CA ASN A 344 18.07 -2.90 -16.35
C ASN A 344 19.53 -3.32 -16.64
N LEU A 345 19.81 -4.63 -16.74
CA LEU A 345 21.13 -5.11 -17.18
C LEU A 345 20.99 -6.12 -18.32
N ASN A 346 20.78 -5.57 -19.52
CA ASN A 346 21.48 -5.88 -20.79
C ASN A 346 20.63 -5.50 -22.00
#